data_AF-A0A2I1IHQ9-F1
#
_entry.id   AF-A0A2I1IHQ9-F1
#
_cell.length_a   1.000
_cell.length_b   1.000
_cell.length_c   1.000
_cell.angle_alpha   90.00
_cell.angle_beta   90.00
_cell.angle_gamma   90.00
#
_symmetry.space_group_name_H-M   'P 1'
#
loop_
_entity.id
_entity.type
_entity.pdbx_description
1 polymer ?
#
loop_
_entity_poly.entity_id
_entity_poly.type
_entity_poly.pdbx_seq_one_letter_code
_entity_poly.pdbx_strand_id
1 'polypeptide(L)'
;MWNDTVRPKTLLVGVLCGVIGALIGLYGGRALFGLFVDNPDLVHVWSLATSLVGCLGAGFVTALIAKPAREIVETPDEAGRIENVVTELAADPKGLGSLDDASDMSRRELEQAGLTSVFEEFEQSRKSNTDKGGEH
;
A
#
# COMPACT_ATOMS: atom_id res chain seq x y z
N MET A 1 -6.71 0.53 -7.87
CA MET A 1 -6.11 0.75 -6.54
C MET A 1 -4.58 0.56 -6.50
N TRP A 2 -3.85 0.64 -7.63
CA TRP A 2 -2.39 0.39 -7.66
C TRP A 2 -1.53 1.67 -7.70
N ASN A 3 -2.15 2.83 -7.98
CA ASN A 3 -1.43 4.07 -8.24
C ASN A 3 -0.94 4.78 -6.97
N ASP A 4 -1.37 4.35 -5.78
CA ASP A 4 -1.09 5.04 -4.52
C ASP A 4 0.13 4.46 -3.76
N THR A 5 0.54 3.23 -4.10
CA THR A 5 1.61 2.52 -3.37
C THR A 5 3.00 2.72 -3.97
N VAL A 6 3.10 3.19 -5.22
CA VAL A 6 4.37 3.19 -5.96
C VAL A 6 4.97 4.59 -5.98
N ARG A 7 6.01 4.81 -5.17
CA ARG A 7 6.82 6.03 -5.24
C ARG A 7 7.59 6.05 -6.57
N PRO A 8 7.35 7.01 -7.48
CA PRO A 8 7.95 7.00 -8.82
C PRO A 8 9.48 7.04 -8.77
N LYS A 9 10.05 7.66 -7.73
CA LYS A 9 11.50 7.69 -7.48
C LYS A 9 12.07 6.29 -7.22
N THR A 10 11.42 5.49 -6.37
CA THR A 10 11.89 4.13 -6.05
C THR A 10 11.73 3.19 -7.23
N LEU A 11 10.65 3.36 -8.01
CA LEU A 11 10.46 2.61 -9.25
C LEU A 11 11.57 2.91 -10.26
N LEU A 12 11.92 4.18 -10.44
CA LEU A 12 12.99 4.59 -11.35
C LEU A 12 14.36 4.03 -10.91
N VAL A 13 14.67 4.03 -9.61
CA VAL A 13 15.88 3.38 -9.08
C VAL A 13 15.86 1.87 -9.34
N GLY A 14 14.72 1.22 -9.18
CA GLY A 14 14.49 -0.19 -9.53
C GLY A 14 14.88 -0.51 -10.97
N VAL A 15 14.34 0.26 -11.90
CA VAL A 15 14.59 0.10 -13.34
C VAL A 15 16.07 0.34 -13.67
N LEU A 16 16.67 1.42 -13.14
CA LEU A 16 18.08 1.73 -13.39
C LEU A 16 19.01 0.64 -12.84
N CYS A 17 18.78 0.16 -11.62
CA CYS A 17 19.55 -0.95 -11.07
C CYS A 17 19.43 -2.22 -11.93
N GLY A 18 18.22 -2.55 -12.39
CA GLY A 18 18.01 -3.71 -13.29
C GLY A 18 18.79 -3.60 -14.60
N VAL A 19 18.75 -2.43 -15.25
CA VAL A 19 19.51 -2.17 -16.49
C VAL A 19 21.01 -2.28 -16.24
N ILE A 20 21.52 -1.66 -15.18
CA ILE A 20 22.95 -1.71 -14.83
C ILE A 20 23.38 -3.15 -14.53
N GLY A 21 22.59 -3.90 -13.75
CA GLY A 21 22.87 -5.29 -13.43
C GLY A 21 22.88 -6.20 -14.68
N ALA A 22 21.94 -5.99 -15.60
CA ALA A 22 21.89 -6.73 -16.86
C ALA A 22 23.11 -6.43 -17.74
N LEU A 23 23.53 -5.17 -17.86
CA LEU A 23 24.72 -4.78 -18.61
C LEU A 23 26.00 -5.37 -18.01
N ILE A 24 26.16 -5.28 -16.69
CA ILE A 24 27.31 -5.88 -15.99
C ILE A 24 27.33 -7.39 -16.23
N GLY A 25 26.19 -8.09 -16.12
CA GLY A 25 26.12 -9.53 -16.35
C GLY A 25 26.39 -9.93 -17.81
N LEU A 26 25.94 -9.13 -18.78
CA LEU A 26 26.15 -9.39 -20.20
C LEU A 26 27.61 -9.17 -20.60
N TYR A 27 28.18 -8.00 -20.31
CA TYR A 27 29.57 -7.68 -20.67
C TYR A 27 30.56 -8.46 -19.82
N GLY A 28 30.27 -8.67 -18.53
CA GLY A 28 31.05 -9.51 -17.65
C GLY A 28 31.04 -10.97 -18.12
N GLY A 29 29.89 -11.49 -18.55
CA GLY A 29 29.79 -12.82 -19.16
C GLY A 29 30.61 -12.95 -20.43
N ARG A 30 30.51 -11.98 -21.34
CA ARG A 30 31.29 -12.00 -22.59
C ARG A 30 32.79 -11.96 -22.33
N ALA A 31 33.24 -11.11 -21.40
CA ALA A 31 34.65 -11.00 -21.03
C ALA A 31 35.14 -12.27 -20.33
N LEU A 32 34.36 -12.85 -19.42
CA LEU A 32 34.74 -14.04 -18.67
C LEU A 32 34.76 -15.27 -19.58
N PHE A 33 33.66 -15.57 -20.27
CA PHE A 33 33.58 -16.77 -21.12
C PHE A 33 34.43 -16.66 -22.38
N GLY A 34 34.67 -15.44 -22.88
CA GLY A 34 35.62 -15.22 -23.99
C GLY A 34 37.06 -15.58 -23.65
N LEU A 35 37.42 -15.73 -22.38
CA LEU A 35 38.74 -16.21 -21.95
C LEU A 35 38.85 -17.74 -21.87
N PHE A 36 37.72 -18.45 -21.73
CA PHE A 36 37.70 -19.90 -21.48
C PHE A 36 37.07 -20.71 -22.61
N VAL A 37 36.36 -20.07 -23.54
CA VAL A 37 35.56 -20.74 -24.57
C VAL A 37 35.89 -20.16 -25.94
N ASP A 38 36.44 -20.99 -26.82
CA ASP A 38 36.82 -20.59 -28.19
C ASP A 38 35.62 -20.46 -29.15
N ASN A 39 34.49 -21.08 -28.82
CA ASN A 39 33.29 -21.03 -29.66
C ASN A 39 32.47 -19.75 -29.37
N PRO A 40 32.36 -18.82 -30.35
CA PRO A 40 31.68 -17.54 -30.15
C PRO A 40 30.18 -17.65 -29.88
N ASP A 41 29.52 -18.69 -30.41
CA ASP A 41 28.09 -18.91 -30.19
C ASP A 41 27.81 -19.36 -28.75
N LEU A 42 28.66 -20.22 -28.19
CA LEU A 42 28.57 -20.62 -26.79
C LEU A 42 28.81 -19.43 -25.86
N VAL A 43 29.85 -18.62 -26.13
CA VAL A 43 30.13 -17.40 -25.36
C VAL A 43 28.91 -16.48 -25.34
N HIS A 44 28.24 -16.30 -26.49
CA HIS A 44 27.04 -15.49 -26.57
C HIS A 44 25.89 -16.03 -25.72
N VAL A 45 25.58 -17.33 -25.82
CA VAL A 45 24.49 -17.97 -25.05
C VAL A 45 24.76 -17.86 -23.54
N TRP A 46 25.98 -18.15 -23.10
CA TRP A 46 26.34 -18.05 -21.69
C TRP A 46 26.34 -16.62 -21.16
N SER A 47 26.67 -15.64 -22.01
CA SER A 47 26.60 -14.22 -21.66
C SER A 47 25.17 -13.73 -21.44
N LEU A 48 24.21 -14.25 -22.19
CA LEU A 48 22.79 -13.96 -21.98
C LEU A 48 22.32 -14.51 -20.63
N ALA A 49 22.73 -15.74 -20.30
CA ALA A 49 22.42 -16.37 -19.02
C ALA A 49 22.98 -15.54 -17.84
N THR A 50 24.23 -15.08 -17.92
CA THR A 50 24.81 -14.22 -16.87
C THR A 50 24.16 -12.84 -16.78
N SER A 51 23.65 -12.29 -17.89
CA SER A 51 22.85 -11.04 -17.84
C SER A 51 21.58 -11.22 -17.01
N LEU A 52 20.95 -12.39 -17.09
CA LEU A 52 19.73 -12.70 -16.34
C LEU A 52 20.04 -12.82 -14.84
N VAL A 53 21.15 -13.48 -14.49
CA VAL A 53 21.66 -13.53 -13.11
C VAL A 53 22.00 -12.14 -12.59
N GLY A 54 22.61 -11.29 -13.41
CA GLY A 54 22.89 -9.89 -13.08
C GLY A 54 21.62 -9.08 -12.80
N CYS A 55 20.56 -9.30 -13.59
CA CYS A 55 19.25 -8.69 -13.38
C CYS A 55 18.61 -9.14 -12.05
N LEU A 56 18.67 -10.43 -11.73
CA LEU A 56 18.16 -10.97 -10.46
C LEU A 56 18.92 -10.41 -9.26
N GLY A 57 20.25 -10.33 -9.34
CA GLY A 57 21.07 -9.73 -8.30
C GLY A 57 20.74 -8.25 -8.08
N ALA A 58 20.52 -7.50 -9.16
CA ALA A 58 20.08 -6.11 -9.06
C ALA A 58 18.71 -5.99 -8.38
N GLY A 59 17.73 -6.83 -8.75
CA GLY A 59 16.42 -6.88 -8.12
C GLY A 59 16.49 -7.20 -6.62
N PHE A 60 17.38 -8.10 -6.23
CA PHE A 60 17.65 -8.40 -4.82
C PHE A 60 18.20 -7.19 -4.08
N VAL A 61 19.17 -6.47 -4.66
CA VAL A 61 19.74 -5.25 -4.09
C VAL A 61 18.68 -4.16 -3.94
N THR A 62 17.85 -3.92 -4.94
CA THR A 62 16.77 -2.94 -4.83
C THR A 62 15.67 -3.37 -3.86
N ALA A 63 15.40 -4.66 -3.71
CA ALA A 63 14.51 -5.16 -2.66
C ALA A 63 15.04 -4.89 -1.25
N LEU A 64 16.36 -4.96 -1.05
CA LEU A 64 16.99 -4.62 0.24
C LEU A 64 16.96 -3.12 0.53
N ILE A 65 17.16 -2.28 -0.49
CA ILE A 65 17.20 -0.81 -0.33
C ILE A 65 15.78 -0.23 -0.20
N ALA A 66 14.80 -0.78 -0.93
CA ALA A 66 13.41 -0.39 -0.87
C ALA A 66 12.71 -1.03 0.35
N LYS A 67 13.13 -0.61 1.55
CA LYS A 67 12.51 -1.02 2.82
C LYS A 67 10.99 -0.78 2.74
N PRO A 68 10.14 -1.75 3.16
CA PRO A 68 8.70 -1.66 3.01
C PRO A 68 8.18 -0.38 3.68
N ALA A 69 7.59 0.50 2.88
CA ALA A 69 7.16 1.84 3.30
C ALA A 69 5.91 1.85 4.19
N ARG A 70 5.41 0.69 4.61
CA ARG A 70 4.20 0.55 5.42
C ARG A 70 4.60 0.29 6.87
N GLU A 71 4.93 1.36 7.58
CA GLU A 71 4.80 1.35 9.03
C GLU A 71 3.30 1.51 9.31
N ILE A 72 2.62 0.39 9.58
CA ILE A 72 1.25 0.43 10.10
C ILE A 72 1.42 0.82 11.56
N VAL A 73 1.59 2.12 11.81
CA VAL A 73 1.42 2.64 13.15
C VAL A 73 -0.10 2.62 13.37
N GLU A 74 -0.59 1.61 14.09
CA GLU A 74 -1.89 1.69 14.76
C GLU A 74 -1.74 2.78 15.83
N THR A 75 -1.82 4.04 15.41
CA THR A 75 -1.85 5.16 16.35
C THR A 75 -3.19 5.11 17.09
N PRO A 76 -3.21 5.26 18.43
CA PRO A 76 -4.44 5.30 19.22
C PRO A 76 -5.39 6.48 18.89
N ASP A 77 -5.03 7.31 17.91
CA ASP A 77 -5.84 8.40 17.35
C ASP A 77 -6.90 7.91 16.33
N GLU A 78 -6.94 6.60 16.03
CA GLU A 78 -7.90 6.04 15.08
C GLU A 78 -9.36 6.25 15.54
N ALA A 79 -9.63 6.22 16.86
CA ALA A 79 -10.95 6.52 17.42
C ALA A 79 -11.40 7.95 17.10
N GLY A 80 -10.54 8.95 17.36
CA GLY A 80 -10.84 10.35 17.06
C GLY A 80 -10.97 10.64 15.56
N ARG A 81 -10.22 9.92 14.72
CA ARG A 81 -10.34 10.05 13.25
C ARG A 81 -11.64 9.45 12.71
N ILE A 82 -12.09 8.32 13.26
CA ILE A 82 -13.38 7.72 12.91
C ILE A 82 -14.52 8.64 13.38
N GLU A 83 -14.45 9.19 14.59
CA GLU A 83 -15.43 10.18 15.09
C GLU A 83 -15.53 11.42 14.20
N ASN A 84 -14.39 11.95 13.72
CA ASN A 84 -14.36 13.08 12.81
C ASN A 84 -15.02 12.77 11.46
N VAL A 85 -14.76 11.58 10.90
CA VAL A 85 -15.38 11.14 9.64
C VAL A 85 -16.89 10.92 9.82
N VAL A 86 -17.32 10.35 10.96
CA VAL A 86 -18.74 10.19 11.30
C VAL A 86 -19.42 11.57 11.43
N THR A 87 -18.74 12.53 12.04
CA THR A 87 -19.25 13.92 12.16
C THR A 87 -19.38 14.61 10.81
N GLU A 88 -18.40 14.42 9.91
CA GLU A 88 -18.45 14.95 8.54
C GLU A 88 -19.59 14.31 7.73
N LEU A 89 -19.78 12.99 7.84
CA LEU A 89 -20.89 12.28 7.19
C LEU A 89 -22.26 12.71 7.74
N ALA A 90 -22.34 13.04 9.03
CA ALA A 90 -23.56 13.57 9.64
C ALA A 90 -23.93 14.97 9.13
N ALA A 91 -22.94 15.74 8.66
CA ALA A 91 -23.15 17.08 8.09
C ALA A 91 -23.63 17.06 6.64
N ASP A 92 -23.61 15.91 5.96
CA ASP A 92 -24.13 15.74 4.60
C ASP A 92 -25.67 15.93 4.59
N PRO A 93 -26.31 16.47 3.53
CA PRO A 93 -27.73 16.86 3.55
C PRO A 93 -28.73 15.73 3.83
N LYS A 94 -28.29 14.47 3.74
CA LYS A 94 -29.09 13.28 4.09
C LYS A 94 -28.90 12.82 5.53
N GLY A 95 -27.82 13.25 6.21
CA GLY A 95 -27.44 12.83 7.54
C GLY A 95 -27.16 11.32 7.67
N LEU A 96 -26.79 10.90 8.88
CA LEU A 96 -26.51 9.49 9.20
C LEU A 96 -27.73 8.65 9.59
N GLY A 97 -28.91 9.26 9.77
CA GLY A 97 -30.12 8.55 10.22
C GLY A 97 -30.01 8.00 11.66
N SER A 98 -30.87 7.02 11.98
CA SER A 98 -30.83 6.22 13.21
C SER A 98 -30.24 4.84 12.89
N LEU A 99 -29.48 4.25 13.82
CA LEU A 99 -29.03 2.85 13.71
C LEU A 99 -30.20 1.86 13.59
N ASP A 100 -31.37 2.22 14.15
CA ASP A 100 -32.58 1.41 14.07
C ASP A 100 -33.26 1.46 12.69
N ASP A 101 -32.97 2.49 11.88
CA ASP A 101 -33.45 2.58 10.50
C ASP A 101 -32.53 1.85 9.50
N ALA A 102 -31.38 1.33 9.97
CA ALA A 102 -30.44 0.58 9.16
C ALA A 102 -30.96 -0.84 8.87
N SER A 103 -30.77 -1.30 7.64
CA SER A 103 -31.11 -2.68 7.28
C SER A 103 -30.31 -3.70 8.09
N ASP A 104 -30.88 -4.90 8.33
CA ASP A 104 -30.20 -5.99 9.03
C ASP A 104 -28.85 -6.36 8.40
N MET A 105 -28.73 -6.16 7.08
CA MET A 105 -27.50 -6.41 6.34
C MET A 105 -26.43 -5.36 6.69
N SER A 106 -26.79 -4.08 6.68
CA SER A 106 -25.90 -2.97 7.06
C SER A 106 -25.45 -3.05 8.53
N ARG A 107 -26.32 -3.50 9.45
CA ARG A 107 -25.96 -3.71 10.86
C ARG A 107 -24.89 -4.78 11.03
N ARG A 108 -24.96 -5.87 10.26
CA ARG A 108 -23.95 -6.94 10.28
C ARG A 108 -22.61 -6.49 9.70
N GLU A 109 -22.62 -5.65 8.67
CA GLU A 109 -21.39 -5.07 8.12
C GLU A 109 -20.71 -4.13 9.12
N LEU A 110 -21.49 -3.29 9.82
CA LEU A 110 -20.98 -2.42 10.89
C LEU A 110 -20.40 -3.20 12.08
N GLU A 111 -21.05 -4.30 12.46
CA GLU A 111 -20.59 -5.20 13.52
C GLU A 111 -19.27 -5.88 13.13
N GLN A 112 -19.16 -6.39 11.91
CA GLN A 112 -17.93 -7.00 11.39
C GLN A 112 -16.76 -6.02 11.30
N ALA A 113 -17.06 -4.75 11.02
CA ALA A 113 -16.07 -3.69 10.96
C ALA A 113 -15.74 -3.08 12.33
N GLY A 114 -16.44 -3.46 13.41
CA GLY A 114 -16.24 -2.95 14.76
C GLY A 114 -16.68 -1.49 14.96
N LEU A 115 -17.52 -0.95 14.07
CA LEU A 115 -17.96 0.46 14.11
C LEU A 115 -19.24 0.69 14.91
N THR A 116 -19.94 -0.37 15.34
CA THR A 116 -21.24 -0.25 16.01
C THR A 116 -21.20 0.69 17.22
N SER A 117 -20.19 0.56 18.07
CA SER A 117 -20.06 1.38 19.29
C SER A 117 -19.84 2.87 18.98
N VAL A 118 -19.12 3.19 17.90
CA VAL A 118 -18.85 4.59 17.49
C VAL A 118 -20.12 5.27 17.00
N PHE A 119 -20.96 4.56 16.26
CA PHE A 119 -22.26 5.09 15.82
C PHE A 119 -23.26 5.22 16.97
N GLU A 120 -23.26 4.29 17.93
CA GLU A 120 -24.10 4.38 19.14
C GLU A 120 -23.72 5.59 20.00
N GLU A 121 -22.42 5.82 20.21
CA GLU A 121 -21.91 6.98 20.97
C GLU A 121 -22.23 8.31 20.28
N PHE A 122 -22.17 8.36 18.94
CA PHE A 122 -22.59 9.51 18.15
C PHE A 122 -24.09 9.79 18.29
N GLU A 123 -24.94 8.75 18.25
CA GLU A 123 -26.40 8.89 18.40
C GLU A 123 -26.78 9.39 19.80
N GLN A 124 -26.14 8.86 20.85
CA GLN A 124 -26.33 9.30 22.23
C GLN A 124 -25.89 10.76 22.42
N SER A 125 -24.77 11.15 21.83
CA SER A 125 -24.28 12.53 21.86
C SER A 125 -25.27 13.50 21.20
N ARG A 126 -25.87 13.13 20.07
CA ARG A 126 -26.93 13.93 19.42
C ARG A 126 -28.20 14.05 20.26
N LYS A 127 -28.67 12.95 20.85
CA LYS A 127 -29.85 12.94 21.73
C LYS A 127 -29.65 13.84 22.95
N SER A 128 -28.47 13.79 23.58
CA SER A 128 -28.13 14.65 24.73
C SER A 128 -28.04 16.14 24.38
N ASN A 129 -27.60 16.49 23.16
CA ASN A 129 -27.49 17.87 22.70
C ASN A 129 -28.86 18.45 22.31
N THR A 130 -29.76 17.60 21.81
CA THR A 130 -31.15 17.99 21.50
C THR A 130 -31.93 18.31 22.78
N ASP A 131 -31.70 17.55 23.85
CA ASP A 131 -32.34 17.76 25.17
C ASP A 131 -31.91 19.07 25.85
N LYS A 132 -30.65 19.52 25.63
CA LYS A 132 -30.13 20.79 26.15
C LYS A 132 -30.47 22.02 25.31
N GLY A 133 -30.80 21.85 24.03
CA GLY A 133 -31.18 22.94 23.12
C GLY A 133 -32.64 23.40 23.23
N GLY A 134 -33.45 22.75 24.08
CA GLY A 134 -34.87 23.05 24.28
C GLY A 134 -35.20 24.04 25.41
N GLU A 135 -34.20 24.54 26.14
CA GLU A 135 -34.37 25.54 27.21
C GLU A 135 -33.84 26.93 26.81
N HIS A 136 -34.40 27.56 25.78
CA HIS A 136 -34.26 29.00 25.53
C HIS A 136 -35.53 29.61 24.93
#